data_AF-A0A8S2TF96-F1
#
_entry.id   AF-A0A8S2TF96-F1
#
_cell.length_a   1.000
_cell.length_b   1.000
_cell.length_c   1.000
_cell.angle_alpha   90.00
_cell.angle_beta   90.00
_cell.angle_gamma   90.00
#
_symmetry.space_group_name_H-M   'P 1'
#
loop_
_entity.id
_entity.type
_entity.pdbx_description
1 polymer ?
#
loop_
_entity_poly.entity_id
_entity_poly.type
_entity_poly.pdbx_seq_one_letter_code
_entity_poly.pdbx_strand_id
1 'polypeptide(L)'
;MHRTGQALHQAKLSVDICFTSVLKRAAKSLFIIQDEMDYLWLPVYNAWRLNDRMLGNLTGFNRDRADALFGQNQIKEWLTRPELAPP
;
A
#
# COMPACT_ATOMS: atom_id res chain seq x y z
N MET A 1 9.02 -7.66 4.20
CA MET A 1 9.43 -7.46 2.80
C MET A 1 10.64 -8.29 2.44
N HIS A 2 11.68 -8.40 3.28
CA HIS A 2 12.82 -9.33 3.04
C HIS A 2 12.38 -10.77 2.71
N ARG A 3 11.56 -11.40 3.57
CA ARG A 3 11.00 -12.74 3.31
C ARG A 3 10.24 -12.85 1.99
N THR A 4 9.54 -11.79 1.59
CA THR A 4 8.81 -11.73 0.32
C THR A 4 9.78 -11.71 -0.85
N GLY A 5 10.81 -10.86 -0.80
CA GLY A 5 11.86 -10.81 -1.81
C GLY A 5 12.57 -12.15 -1.97
N GLN A 6 12.94 -12.80 -0.86
CA GLN A 6 13.56 -14.13 -0.86
C GLN A 6 12.67 -15.20 -1.50
N ALA A 7 11.37 -15.20 -1.18
CA ALA A 7 10.42 -16.14 -1.76
C ALA A 7 10.25 -15.92 -3.27
N LEU A 8 10.21 -14.66 -3.73
CA LEU A 8 10.13 -14.32 -5.15
C LEU A 8 11.41 -14.71 -5.91
N HIS A 9 12.57 -14.50 -5.29
CA HIS A 9 13.86 -14.93 -5.84
C HIS A 9 13.95 -16.46 -5.97
N GLN A 10 13.53 -17.20 -4.93
CA GLN A 10 13.45 -18.66 -4.95
C GLN A 10 12.48 -19.19 -6.02
N ALA A 11 11.38 -18.47 -6.25
CA ALA A 11 10.43 -18.77 -7.32
C ALA A 11 10.97 -18.45 -8.73
N LYS A 12 12.16 -17.84 -8.86
CA LYS A 12 12.81 -17.49 -10.13
C LYS A 12 11.91 -16.63 -11.03
N LEU A 13 11.16 -15.71 -10.42
CA LEU A 13 10.30 -14.77 -11.15
C LEU A 13 11.17 -13.72 -11.83
N SER A 14 11.01 -13.60 -13.14
CA SER A 14 11.62 -12.54 -13.95
C SER A 14 10.71 -11.31 -13.93
N VAL A 15 11.32 -10.14 -13.72
CA VAL A 15 10.64 -8.85 -13.68
C VAL A 15 11.43 -7.87 -14.53
N ASP A 16 10.77 -7.20 -15.46
CA ASP A 16 11.42 -6.22 -16.34
C ASP A 16 11.15 -4.78 -15.91
N ILE A 17 10.03 -4.54 -15.22
CA ILE A 17 9.57 -3.20 -14.82
C ILE A 17 8.85 -3.29 -13.47
N CYS A 18 9.08 -2.30 -12.61
CA CYS A 18 8.40 -2.18 -11.33
C CYS A 18 7.49 -0.94 -11.27
N PHE A 19 6.35 -1.07 -10.61
CA PHE A 19 5.43 0.03 -10.35
C PHE A 19 5.22 0.17 -8.84
N THR A 20 5.11 1.40 -8.36
CA THR A 20 4.76 1.66 -6.95
C THR A 20 3.95 2.94 -6.79
N SER A 21 3.37 3.11 -5.61
CA SER A 21 2.70 4.34 -5.23
C SER A 21 3.72 5.45 -4.94
N VAL A 22 3.27 6.69 -4.78
CA VAL A 22 4.15 7.79 -4.33
C VAL A 22 4.38 7.78 -2.81
N LEU A 23 3.89 6.76 -2.10
CA LEU A 23 3.97 6.66 -0.64
C LEU A 23 5.28 5.99 -0.21
N LYS A 24 6.00 6.63 0.71
CA LYS A 24 7.32 6.18 1.22
C LYS A 24 7.33 4.72 1.69
N ARG A 25 6.24 4.23 2.30
CA ARG A 25 6.13 2.85 2.77
C ARG A 25 6.15 1.83 1.63
N ALA A 26 5.48 2.13 0.51
CA ALA A 26 5.40 1.25 -0.64
C ALA A 26 6.72 1.28 -1.42
N ALA A 27 7.30 2.46 -1.63
CA ALA A 27 8.61 2.60 -2.28
C ALA A 27 9.71 1.85 -1.51
N LYS A 28 9.78 1.99 -0.17
CA LYS A 28 10.73 1.24 0.67
C LYS A 28 10.53 -0.27 0.57
N SER A 29 9.27 -0.71 0.55
CA SER A 29 8.95 -2.14 0.43
C SER A 29 9.42 -2.70 -0.91
N LEU A 30 9.21 -1.97 -2.00
CA LEU A 30 9.71 -2.32 -3.33
C LEU A 30 11.24 -2.42 -3.34
N PHE A 31 11.95 -1.44 -2.81
CA PHE A 31 13.42 -1.47 -2.80
C PHE A 31 13.99 -2.64 -2.00
N ILE A 32 13.40 -2.99 -0.86
CA ILE A 32 13.78 -4.19 -0.12
C ILE A 32 13.58 -5.45 -0.97
N ILE A 33 12.48 -5.53 -1.74
CA ILE A 33 12.21 -6.68 -2.60
C ILE A 33 13.19 -6.74 -3.77
N GLN A 34 13.47 -5.61 -4.41
CA GLN A 34 14.44 -5.55 -5.52
C GLN A 34 15.85 -5.92 -5.08
N ASP A 35 16.27 -5.49 -3.89
CA ASP A 35 17.57 -5.85 -3.31
C ASP A 35 17.69 -7.37 -3.09
N GLU A 36 16.68 -7.98 -2.47
CA GLU A 36 16.63 -9.44 -2.26
C GLU A 36 16.52 -10.26 -3.56
N MET A 37 16.03 -9.65 -4.64
CA MET A 37 15.91 -10.28 -5.96
C MET A 37 17.09 -9.99 -6.90
N ASP A 38 18.06 -9.18 -6.48
CA ASP A 38 19.18 -8.67 -7.31
C ASP A 38 18.74 -7.84 -8.54
N TYR A 39 17.67 -7.06 -8.36
CA TYR A 39 16.95 -6.31 -9.40
C TYR A 39 16.91 -4.79 -9.17
N LEU A 40 17.90 -4.24 -8.45
CA LEU A 40 17.97 -2.80 -8.16
C LEU A 40 18.08 -1.89 -9.40
N TRP A 41 18.52 -2.45 -10.53
CA TRP A 41 18.70 -1.73 -11.79
C TRP A 41 17.41 -1.58 -12.61
N LEU A 42 16.32 -2.26 -12.22
CA LEU A 42 15.07 -2.22 -12.97
C LEU A 42 14.44 -0.83 -12.97
N PRO A 43 13.80 -0.41 -14.09
CA PRO A 43 13.04 0.83 -14.13
C PRO A 43 11.86 0.78 -13.15
N VAL A 44 11.69 1.86 -12.39
CA VAL A 44 10.62 2.03 -11.42
C VAL A 44 9.74 3.22 -11.81
N TYR A 45 8.43 2.98 -11.94
CA TYR A 45 7.44 4.01 -12.23
C TYR A 45 6.54 4.25 -11.01
N ASN A 46 6.53 5.48 -10.52
CA ASN A 46 5.69 5.89 -9.40
C ASN A 46 4.39 6.51 -9.93
N ALA A 47 3.25 6.07 -9.40
CA ALA A 47 1.96 6.64 -9.78
C ALA A 47 1.07 6.87 -8.54
N TRP A 48 0.51 8.08 -8.41
CA TRP A 48 -0.45 8.39 -7.35
C TRP A 48 -1.72 7.52 -7.41
N ARG A 49 -2.04 6.99 -8.59
CA ARG A 49 -3.14 6.05 -8.82
C ARG A 49 -2.99 4.73 -8.06
N LEU A 50 -1.76 4.40 -7.63
CA LEU A 50 -1.45 3.23 -6.81
C LEU A 50 -1.40 3.56 -5.31
N ASN A 51 -1.71 4.80 -4.91
CA ASN A 51 -1.79 5.15 -3.50
C ASN A 51 -2.94 4.42 -2.82
N ASP A 52 -2.79 4.17 -1.53
CA ASP A 52 -3.91 3.77 -0.69
C ASP A 52 -5.02 4.84 -0.72
N ARG A 53 -6.24 4.39 -0.45
CA ARG A 53 -7.43 5.22 -0.42
C ARG A 53 -7.25 6.45 0.48
N MET A 54 -7.60 7.62 -0.04
CA MET A 54 -7.67 8.84 0.75
C MET A 54 -8.89 8.76 1.67
N LEU A 55 -8.65 8.66 2.98
CA LEU A 55 -9.70 8.56 3.99
C LEU A 55 -10.15 9.92 4.53
N GLY A 56 -9.75 11.02 3.88
CA GLY A 56 -10.10 12.37 4.30
C GLY A 56 -9.65 12.65 5.75
N ASN A 57 -10.57 13.21 6.53
CA ASN A 57 -10.38 13.56 7.94
C ASN A 57 -10.28 12.34 8.86
N LEU A 58 -10.64 11.14 8.40
CA LEU A 58 -10.39 9.91 9.17
C LEU A 58 -8.90 9.52 9.20
N THR A 59 -8.08 10.14 8.36
CA THR A 59 -6.64 9.90 8.36
C THR A 59 -6.02 10.34 9.69
N GLY A 60 -5.45 9.40 10.44
CA GLY A 60 -4.84 9.68 11.75
C GLY A 60 -5.82 9.75 12.92
N PHE A 61 -7.12 9.51 12.68
CA PHE A 61 -8.11 9.40 13.75
C PHE A 61 -7.87 8.13 14.58
N ASN A 62 -7.97 8.24 15.90
CA ASN A 62 -7.96 7.06 16.76
C ASN A 62 -9.24 6.25 16.48
N ARG A 63 -9.07 4.93 16.26
CA ARG A 63 -10.15 3.99 15.95
C ARG A 63 -11.26 4.02 17.00
N ASP A 64 -10.92 4.05 18.29
CA ASP A 64 -11.93 4.04 19.36
C ASP A 64 -12.78 5.31 19.34
N ARG A 65 -12.15 6.44 19.03
CA ARG A 65 -12.84 7.73 18.90
C ARG A 65 -13.68 7.78 17.64
N ALA A 66 -13.19 7.23 16.53
CA ALA A 66 -13.94 7.15 15.28
C ALA A 66 -15.19 6.28 15.47
N ASP A 67 -15.04 5.12 16.11
CA ASP A 67 -16.14 4.20 16.42
C ASP A 67 -17.21 4.87 17.30
N ALA A 68 -16.80 5.70 18.28
CA ALA A 68 -17.73 6.44 19.12
C ALA A 68 -18.47 7.58 18.38
N LEU A 69 -17.83 8.23 17.41
CA LEU A 69 -18.43 9.35 16.67
C LEU A 69 -19.30 8.91 15.48
N PHE A 70 -18.86 7.90 14.74
CA PHE A 70 -19.48 7.50 13.48
C PHE A 70 -20.13 6.11 13.53
N GLY A 71 -19.81 5.30 14.53
CA GLY A 71 -20.26 3.91 14.62
C GLY A 71 -19.44 2.97 13.74
N GLN A 72 -19.23 1.74 14.24
CA GLN A 72 -18.44 0.71 13.55
C GLN A 72 -18.98 0.33 12.18
N ASN A 73 -20.31 0.30 12.02
CA ASN A 73 -20.95 -0.07 10.76
C ASN A 73 -20.63 0.96 9.66
N GLN A 74 -20.69 2.26 9.97
CA GLN A 74 -20.40 3.32 9.02
C GLN A 74 -18.92 3.31 8.59
N ILE A 75 -18.01 3.12 9.54
CA ILE A 75 -16.57 3.02 9.25
C ILE A 75 -16.30 1.80 8.36
N LYS A 76 -16.93 0.66 8.68
CA LYS A 76 -16.80 -0.55 7.85
C LYS A 76 -17.31 -0.30 6.43
N GLU A 77 -18.42 0.40 6.26
CA GLU A 77 -18.93 0.78 4.95
C GLU A 77 -17.94 1.66 4.19
N TRP A 78 -17.41 2.72 4.81
CA TRP A 78 -16.40 3.57 4.18
C TRP A 78 -15.11 2.82 3.84
N LEU A 79 -14.68 1.84 4.63
CA LEU A 79 -13.48 1.06 4.33
C LEU A 79 -13.71 0.04 3.20
N THR A 80 -14.92 -0.51 3.10
CA THR A 80 -15.24 -1.61 2.18
C THR A 80 -15.75 -1.11 0.83
N ARG A 81 -16.58 -0.06 0.82
CA ARG A 81 -17.26 0.43 -0.40
C ARG A 81 -16.49 1.60 -0.99
N PRO A 82 -15.94 1.48 -2.21
CA PRO A 82 -15.19 2.56 -2.84
C PRO A 82 -16.07 3.73 -3.28
N GLU A 83 -17.37 3.52 -3.49
CA GLU A 83 -18.28 4.59 -3.93
C GLU A 83 -18.61 5.61 -2.82
N LEU A 84 -18.47 5.21 -1.56
CA LEU A 84 -18.80 6.05 -0.41
C LEU A 84 -17.59 6.89 0.01
N ALA A 85 -17.63 8.20 -0.20
CA ALA A 85 -16.57 9.08 0.26
C ALA A 85 -16.57 9.15 1.81
N PRO A 86 -15.44 8.83 2.48
CA PRO A 86 -15.29 9.10 3.90
C PRO A 86 -15.22 10.61 4.17
N PRO A 87 -15.51 11.05 5.42
CA PRO A 87 -15.51 12.46 5.80
C PRO A 87 -14.12 13.09 5.85
#